data_AF-A0A2J8UNN6-F1
#
_entry.id   AF-A0A2J8UNN6-F1
#
_cell.length_a   1.000
_cell.length_b   1.000
_cell.length_c   1.000
_cell.angle_alpha   90.00
_cell.angle_beta   90.00
_cell.angle_gamma   90.00
#
_symmetry.space_group_name_H-M   'P 1'
#
loop_
_entity.id
_entity.type
_entity.pdbx_description
1 polymer ?
#
loop_
_entity_poly.entity_id
_entity_poly.type
_entity_poly.pdbx_seq_one_letter_code
_entity_poly.pdbx_strand_id
1 'polypeptide(L)'
;QEIQTYTIAVINALFLKAPDERRQVDVESNVDILDCPLTEMANILAQKQLRSIILTHVIRAQRAINNEMAHQLYVLQVLTFNLLEDRMMTKMDPQDQAQRDIIFELRRIAFDAESEPNNSSGSMEKRKSMYTRDYKKLGFINHVNPAMDFTQTPPGMLALDNMLYFAKHHQDAYIRIVLENSSREDKHECPFG
;
A
#
# COMPACT_ATOMS: atom_id res chain seq x y z
N GLN A 1 20.69 -0.01 29.53
CA GLN A 1 20.67 -0.35 28.08
C GLN A 1 20.18 -1.77 27.91
N GLU A 2 20.68 -2.70 28.73
CA GLU A 2 20.22 -4.10 28.84
C GLU A 2 18.70 -4.28 28.87
N ILE A 3 17.96 -3.57 29.74
CA ILE A 3 16.49 -3.68 29.80
C ILE A 3 15.81 -3.41 28.45
N GLN A 4 16.27 -2.40 27.71
CA GLN A 4 15.72 -2.10 26.39
C GLN A 4 16.04 -3.22 25.39
N THR A 5 17.28 -3.72 25.41
CA THR A 5 17.71 -4.82 24.53
C THR A 5 16.86 -6.06 24.77
N TYR A 6 16.69 -6.46 26.04
CA TYR A 6 15.87 -7.61 26.41
C TYR A 6 14.39 -7.40 26.07
N THR A 7 13.87 -6.20 26.24
CA THR A 7 12.47 -5.89 25.89
C THR A 7 12.25 -6.02 24.39
N ILE A 8 13.14 -5.48 23.55
CA ILE A 8 13.05 -5.62 22.09
C ILE A 8 13.26 -7.09 21.68
N ALA A 9 14.16 -7.82 22.32
CA ALA A 9 14.35 -9.25 22.06
C ALA A 9 13.07 -10.07 22.37
N VAL A 10 12.37 -9.74 23.45
CA VAL A 10 11.08 -10.36 23.77
C VAL A 10 10.03 -10.00 22.72
N ILE A 11 9.94 -8.74 22.31
CA ILE A 11 9.03 -8.31 21.24
C ILE A 11 9.33 -9.10 19.95
N ASN A 12 10.59 -9.18 19.53
CA ASN A 12 11.02 -9.94 18.37
C ASN A 12 10.61 -11.42 18.49
N ALA A 13 10.86 -12.05 19.64
CA ALA A 13 10.50 -13.44 19.88
C ALA A 13 8.98 -13.69 19.80
N LEU A 14 8.17 -12.72 20.25
CA LEU A 14 6.71 -12.79 20.12
C LEU A 14 6.27 -12.69 18.65
N PHE A 15 6.87 -11.80 17.86
CA PHE A 15 6.63 -11.73 16.41
C PHE A 15 7.01 -13.03 15.70
N LEU A 16 8.18 -13.59 16.02
CA LEU A 16 8.69 -14.84 15.44
C LEU A 16 7.79 -16.05 15.74
N LYS A 17 7.15 -16.08 16.91
CA LYS A 17 6.31 -17.20 17.36
C LYS A 17 4.81 -16.99 17.14
N ALA A 18 4.39 -15.81 16.69
CA ALA A 18 2.99 -15.54 16.39
C ALA A 18 2.53 -16.47 15.25
N PRO A 19 1.42 -17.21 15.39
CA PRO A 19 0.93 -18.09 14.33
C PRO A 19 0.62 -17.29 13.05
N ASP A 20 0.90 -17.86 11.89
CA ASP A 20 0.65 -17.23 10.58
C ASP A 20 -0.84 -16.88 10.38
N GLU A 21 -1.75 -17.68 10.93
CA GLU A 21 -3.22 -17.47 10.85
C GLU A 21 -3.69 -16.20 11.59
N ARG A 22 -2.95 -15.71 12.60
CA ARG A 22 -3.23 -14.40 13.25
C ARG A 22 -2.59 -13.22 12.51
N ARG A 23 -1.98 -13.49 11.36
CA ARG A 23 -1.43 -12.50 10.42
C ARG A 23 -2.32 -12.31 9.19
N GLN A 24 -3.36 -13.12 9.06
CA GLN A 24 -4.37 -13.03 8.02
C GLN A 24 -5.62 -12.33 8.54
N VAL A 25 -6.20 -11.50 7.67
CA VAL A 25 -7.42 -10.77 7.93
C VAL A 25 -8.43 -11.28 6.92
N ASP A 26 -9.52 -11.86 7.41
CA ASP A 26 -10.71 -12.11 6.61
C ASP A 26 -11.22 -10.77 6.04
N VAL A 27 -11.14 -10.67 4.72
CA VAL A 27 -11.58 -9.52 3.92
C VAL A 27 -13.10 -9.55 3.81
N GLU A 28 -13.83 -9.31 4.90
CA GLU A 28 -15.31 -9.28 4.86
C GLU A 28 -15.96 -8.09 5.58
N SER A 29 -15.21 -7.09 6.04
CA SER A 29 -15.83 -5.88 6.61
C SER A 29 -15.14 -4.60 6.17
N ASN A 30 -15.95 -3.55 5.98
CA ASN A 30 -15.64 -2.18 5.56
C ASN A 30 -14.57 -1.47 6.40
N VAL A 31 -13.36 -2.02 6.48
CA VAL A 31 -12.19 -1.39 7.07
C VAL A 31 -11.55 -0.56 5.96
N ASP A 32 -11.29 0.72 6.24
CA ASP A 32 -10.54 1.59 5.33
C ASP A 32 -9.26 0.85 4.93
N ILE A 33 -8.97 0.73 3.63
CA ILE A 33 -7.81 -0.03 3.12
C ILE A 33 -6.47 0.52 3.66
N LEU A 34 -6.48 1.76 4.19
CA LEU A 34 -5.35 2.34 4.92
C LEU A 34 -5.19 1.82 6.36
N ASP A 35 -6.21 1.17 6.90
CA ASP A 35 -6.26 0.45 8.18
C ASP A 35 -6.13 -1.07 7.98
N CYS A 36 -5.62 -1.53 6.82
CA CYS A 36 -5.27 -2.92 6.57
C CYS A 36 -4.58 -3.49 7.82
N PRO A 37 -5.10 -4.58 8.42
CA PRO A 37 -4.51 -5.04 9.64
C PRO A 37 -3.18 -5.70 9.31
N LEU A 38 -2.10 -4.93 9.45
CA LEU A 38 -0.85 -5.51 9.90
C LEU A 38 -1.24 -6.36 11.09
N THR A 39 -0.88 -7.64 11.05
CA THR A 39 -1.06 -8.67 12.08
C THR A 39 -1.49 -8.06 13.42
N GLU A 40 -2.59 -8.49 14.04
CA GLU A 40 -3.21 -7.79 15.18
C GLU A 40 -2.20 -7.28 16.23
N MET A 41 -1.14 -8.07 16.46
CA MET A 41 0.02 -7.69 17.26
C MET A 41 0.84 -6.49 16.73
N ALA A 42 1.24 -6.47 15.46
CA ALA A 42 1.88 -5.32 14.82
C ALA A 42 1.03 -4.05 14.89
N ASN A 43 -0.29 -4.19 14.68
CA ASN A 43 -1.23 -3.09 14.80
C ASN A 43 -1.28 -2.51 16.22
N ILE A 44 -1.41 -3.36 17.24
CA ILE A 44 -1.39 -2.92 18.64
C ILE A 44 -0.08 -2.18 18.93
N LEU A 45 1.06 -2.70 18.49
CA LEU A 45 2.36 -2.08 18.74
C LEU A 45 2.54 -0.75 17.99
N ALA A 46 2.03 -0.65 16.76
CA ALA A 46 2.00 0.60 16.01
C ALA A 46 1.11 1.65 16.68
N GLN A 47 -0.09 1.27 17.13
CA GLN A 47 -1.00 2.14 17.89
C GLN A 47 -0.40 2.63 19.20
N LYS A 48 0.39 1.77 19.88
CA LYS A 48 1.15 2.16 21.09
C LYS A 48 2.44 2.93 20.77
N GLN A 49 2.62 3.37 19.53
CA GLN A 49 3.74 4.23 19.09
C GLN A 49 5.12 3.58 19.32
N LEU A 50 5.23 2.24 19.22
CA LEU A 50 6.47 1.52 19.45
C LEU A 50 7.64 2.08 18.62
N ARG A 51 7.40 2.40 17.35
CA ARG A 51 8.40 3.01 16.46
C ARG A 51 8.92 4.34 17.00
N SER A 52 8.03 5.20 17.49
CA SER A 52 8.39 6.51 18.04
C SER A 52 9.20 6.36 19.34
N ILE A 53 8.82 5.40 20.18
CA ILE A 53 9.53 5.05 21.42
C ILE A 53 10.94 4.56 21.10
N ILE A 54 11.10 3.63 20.15
CA ILE A 54 12.42 3.14 19.70
C ILE A 54 13.26 4.29 19.12
N LEU A 55 12.66 5.12 18.25
CA LEU A 55 13.35 6.27 17.67
C LEU A 55 13.89 7.22 18.74
N THR A 56 13.07 7.54 19.74
CA THR A 56 13.41 8.53 20.77
C THR A 56 14.37 7.96 21.81
N HIS A 57 14.11 6.76 22.31
CA HIS A 57 14.81 6.20 23.48
C HIS A 57 15.92 5.20 23.16
N VAL A 58 16.05 4.79 21.90
CA VAL A 58 17.14 3.91 21.43
C VAL A 58 17.97 4.61 20.36
N ILE A 59 17.35 5.04 19.25
CA ILE A 59 18.09 5.57 18.09
C ILE A 59 18.67 6.98 18.37
N ARG A 60 17.86 7.88 18.94
CA ARG A 60 18.26 9.25 19.29
C ARG A 60 18.76 9.39 20.72
N ALA A 61 18.93 8.28 21.44
CA ALA A 61 19.46 8.32 22.78
C ALA A 61 20.90 8.86 22.77
N GLN A 62 21.30 9.59 23.81
CA GLN A 62 22.67 10.11 23.93
C GLN A 62 23.73 9.01 24.04
N ARG A 63 23.32 7.79 24.42
CA ARG A 63 24.21 6.63 24.51
C ARG A 63 24.38 5.96 23.15
N ALA A 64 25.60 5.53 22.86
CA ALA A 64 25.88 4.73 21.67
C ALA A 64 25.13 3.39 21.69
N ILE A 65 24.69 2.95 20.52
CA ILE A 65 24.04 1.65 20.32
C ILE A 65 25.12 0.57 20.29
N ASN A 66 25.01 -0.44 21.14
CA ASN A 66 25.92 -1.59 21.15
C ASN A 66 25.50 -2.64 20.11
N ASN A 67 26.38 -3.61 19.82
CA ASN A 67 26.14 -4.63 18.79
C ASN A 67 24.89 -5.48 19.08
N GLU A 68 24.61 -5.78 20.35
CA GLU A 68 23.45 -6.60 20.72
C GLU A 68 22.14 -5.86 20.44
N MET A 69 22.05 -4.57 20.81
CA MET A 69 20.91 -3.72 20.47
C MET A 69 20.79 -3.54 18.95
N ALA A 70 21.90 -3.30 18.24
CA ALA A 70 21.89 -3.17 16.79
C ALA A 70 21.35 -4.45 16.11
N HIS A 71 21.74 -5.62 16.61
CA HIS A 71 21.20 -6.89 16.15
C HIS A 71 19.69 -7.00 16.41
N GLN A 72 19.20 -6.63 17.59
CA GLN A 72 17.77 -6.66 17.88
C GLN A 72 16.95 -5.70 17.00
N LEU A 73 17.50 -4.53 16.67
CA LEU A 73 16.88 -3.59 15.74
C LEU A 73 16.86 -4.15 14.30
N TYR A 74 17.93 -4.82 13.88
CA TYR A 74 17.98 -5.52 12.59
C TYR A 74 16.92 -6.62 12.51
N VAL A 75 16.82 -7.48 13.52
CA VAL A 75 15.81 -8.55 13.57
C VAL A 75 14.40 -7.94 13.52
N LEU A 76 14.14 -6.90 14.32
CA LEU A 76 12.85 -6.21 14.30
C LEU A 76 12.51 -5.66 12.91
N GLN A 77 13.49 -5.06 12.23
CA GLN A 77 13.31 -4.53 10.88
C GLN A 77 12.96 -5.62 9.87
N VAL A 78 13.68 -6.75 9.90
CA VAL A 78 13.38 -7.91 9.05
C VAL A 78 11.96 -8.41 9.31
N LEU A 79 11.59 -8.60 10.58
CA LEU A 79 10.24 -9.06 10.94
C LEU A 79 9.16 -8.09 10.48
N THR A 80 9.41 -6.78 10.59
CA THR A 80 8.47 -5.75 10.14
C THR A 80 8.29 -5.77 8.63
N PHE A 81 9.35 -5.97 7.84
CA PHE A 81 9.24 -6.06 6.39
C PHE A 81 8.57 -7.36 5.93
N ASN A 82 8.82 -8.47 6.62
CA ASN A 82 8.19 -9.75 6.30
C ASN A 82 6.67 -9.71 6.47
N LEU A 83 6.11 -8.75 7.20
CA LEU A 83 4.66 -8.52 7.27
C LEU A 83 4.05 -8.18 5.89
N LEU A 84 4.86 -7.64 4.97
CA LEU A 84 4.41 -7.27 3.63
C LEU A 84 4.46 -8.43 2.64
N GLU A 85 5.07 -9.57 3.01
CA GLU A 85 5.29 -10.70 2.10
C GLU A 85 3.97 -11.31 1.63
N ASP A 86 2.98 -11.46 2.52
CA ASP A 86 1.67 -12.00 2.18
C ASP A 86 0.98 -11.14 1.11
N ARG A 87 0.91 -9.83 1.32
CA ARG A 87 0.36 -8.88 0.32
C ARG A 87 1.17 -8.80 -0.96
N MET A 88 2.50 -8.94 -0.87
CA MET A 88 3.40 -8.97 -2.03
C MET A 88 3.13 -10.18 -2.93
N MET A 89 2.80 -11.33 -2.32
CA MET A 89 2.56 -12.59 -3.02
C MET A 89 1.07 -12.85 -3.30
N THR A 90 0.17 -12.04 -2.75
CA THR A 90 -1.27 -12.09 -3.03
C THR A 90 -1.56 -11.52 -4.40
N LYS A 91 -2.17 -12.34 -5.26
CA LYS A 91 -2.69 -11.91 -6.56
C LYS A 91 -4.05 -11.25 -6.37
N MET A 92 -4.32 -10.20 -7.14
CA MET A 92 -5.66 -9.63 -7.23
C MET A 92 -6.64 -10.64 -7.84
N ASP A 93 -7.88 -10.68 -7.35
CA ASP A 93 -8.98 -11.35 -8.03
C ASP A 93 -9.67 -10.34 -8.99
N PRO A 94 -9.59 -10.51 -10.32
CA PRO A 94 -10.22 -9.60 -11.28
C PRO A 94 -11.75 -9.64 -11.29
N GLN A 95 -12.39 -10.58 -10.59
CA GLN A 95 -13.84 -10.67 -10.44
C GLN A 95 -14.34 -10.06 -9.12
N ASP A 96 -13.46 -9.88 -8.13
CA ASP A 96 -13.80 -9.28 -6.85
C ASP A 96 -14.10 -7.79 -7.02
N GLN A 97 -15.35 -7.40 -6.73
CA GLN A 97 -15.79 -6.02 -6.87
C GLN A 97 -15.10 -5.08 -5.89
N ALA A 98 -14.86 -5.49 -4.65
CA ALA A 98 -14.24 -4.64 -3.63
C ALA A 98 -12.80 -4.28 -4.00
N GLN A 99 -12.05 -5.24 -4.56
CA GLN A 99 -10.68 -4.98 -5.04
C GLN A 99 -10.70 -4.05 -6.26
N ARG A 100 -11.66 -4.24 -7.18
CA ARG A 100 -11.82 -3.37 -8.35
C ARG A 100 -12.21 -1.93 -7.98
N ASP A 101 -12.96 -1.76 -6.90
CA ASP A 101 -13.33 -0.44 -6.38
C ASP A 101 -12.10 0.38 -5.95
N ILE A 102 -11.00 -0.28 -5.56
CA ILE A 102 -9.72 0.39 -5.26
C ILE A 102 -9.11 1.03 -6.51
N ILE A 103 -9.12 0.31 -7.63
CA ILE A 103 -8.62 0.84 -8.91
C ILE A 103 -9.55 1.96 -9.41
N PHE A 104 -10.85 1.81 -9.20
CA PHE A 104 -11.80 2.86 -9.49
C PHE A 104 -11.53 4.12 -8.66
N GLU A 105 -11.20 3.98 -7.39
CA GLU A 105 -10.83 5.10 -6.51
C GLU A 105 -9.54 5.80 -6.97
N LEU A 106 -8.51 5.07 -7.39
CA LEU A 106 -7.30 5.64 -7.99
C LEU A 106 -7.62 6.53 -9.20
N ARG A 107 -8.47 6.01 -10.09
CA ARG A 107 -8.96 6.72 -11.27
C ARG A 107 -9.76 7.96 -10.88
N ARG A 108 -10.65 7.83 -9.89
CA ARG A 108 -11.47 8.92 -9.35
C ARG A 108 -10.59 10.06 -8.83
N ILE A 109 -9.59 9.75 -8.00
CA ILE A 109 -8.68 10.75 -7.43
C ILE A 109 -7.91 11.48 -8.54
N ALA A 110 -7.47 10.78 -9.59
CA ALA A 110 -6.69 11.37 -10.67
C ALA A 110 -7.48 12.28 -11.62
N PHE A 111 -8.71 11.89 -11.98
CA PHE A 111 -9.45 12.53 -13.09
C PHE A 111 -10.76 13.20 -12.70
N ASP A 112 -11.41 12.83 -11.59
CA ASP A 112 -12.71 13.42 -11.25
C ASP A 112 -12.58 14.84 -10.67
N ALA A 113 -11.36 15.31 -10.37
CA ALA A 113 -11.11 16.73 -10.07
C ALA A 113 -11.37 17.65 -11.29
N GLU A 114 -11.31 17.11 -12.51
CA GLU A 114 -11.58 17.86 -13.76
C GLU A 114 -12.94 17.50 -14.41
N SER A 115 -13.70 16.55 -13.85
CA SER A 115 -14.97 16.15 -14.46
C SER A 115 -16.07 17.16 -14.15
N GLU A 116 -16.22 18.16 -15.01
CA GLU A 116 -17.41 19.02 -15.09
C GLU A 116 -18.69 18.15 -15.01
N PRO A 117 -19.72 18.55 -14.23
CA PRO A 117 -20.86 17.70 -13.86
C PRO A 117 -21.81 17.30 -15.02
N ASN A 118 -21.49 17.70 -16.26
CA ASN A 118 -22.41 17.64 -17.40
C ASN A 118 -22.33 16.35 -18.25
N ASN A 119 -21.49 15.38 -17.90
CA ASN A 119 -21.27 14.16 -18.70
C ASN A 119 -22.00 12.90 -18.21
N SER A 120 -22.89 13.03 -17.22
CA SER A 120 -23.62 11.90 -16.61
C SER A 120 -24.74 11.31 -17.49
N SER A 121 -25.03 11.90 -18.66
CA SER A 121 -26.12 11.49 -19.58
C SER A 121 -25.67 10.58 -20.74
N GLY A 122 -24.47 10.01 -20.70
CA GLY A 122 -23.95 9.13 -21.74
C GLY A 122 -24.43 7.66 -21.67
N SER A 123 -24.62 7.02 -22.83
CA SER A 123 -24.85 5.56 -22.96
C SER A 123 -23.81 4.74 -22.20
N MET A 124 -24.16 3.54 -21.77
CA MET A 124 -23.27 2.62 -21.04
C MET A 124 -21.95 2.36 -21.80
N GLU A 125 -22.01 2.29 -23.14
CA GLU A 125 -20.85 2.15 -24.02
C GLU A 125 -19.90 3.36 -23.96
N LYS A 126 -20.45 4.58 -23.85
CA LYS A 126 -19.64 5.81 -23.75
C LYS A 126 -18.87 5.84 -22.43
N ARG A 127 -19.50 5.39 -21.33
CA ARG A 127 -18.84 5.27 -20.01
C ARG A 127 -17.72 4.23 -20.02
N LYS A 128 -17.95 3.06 -20.61
CA LYS A 128 -16.91 2.02 -20.75
C LYS A 128 -15.70 2.52 -21.54
N SER A 129 -15.92 3.21 -22.67
CA SER A 129 -14.84 3.80 -23.47
C SER A 129 -14.04 4.86 -22.71
N MET A 130 -14.70 5.66 -21.87
CA MET A 130 -14.04 6.65 -21.01
C MET A 130 -13.13 5.96 -19.99
N TYR A 131 -13.63 4.93 -19.30
CA TYR A 131 -12.86 4.17 -18.31
C TYR A 131 -11.62 3.53 -18.93
N THR A 132 -11.75 2.89 -20.09
CA THR A 132 -10.59 2.31 -20.79
C THR A 132 -9.54 3.35 -21.15
N ARG A 133 -9.95 4.53 -21.61
CA ARG A 133 -9.02 5.62 -21.89
C ARG A 133 -8.30 6.09 -20.64
N ASP A 134 -9.03 6.23 -19.54
CA ASP A 134 -8.48 6.75 -18.29
C ASP A 134 -7.54 5.74 -17.62
N TYR A 135 -7.81 4.43 -17.73
CA TYR A 135 -6.86 3.39 -17.32
C TYR A 135 -5.60 3.36 -18.19
N LYS A 136 -5.74 3.60 -19.50
CA LYS A 136 -4.57 3.80 -20.37
C LYS A 136 -3.75 5.01 -19.92
N LYS A 137 -4.40 6.12 -19.58
CA LYS A 137 -3.73 7.34 -19.07
C LYS A 137 -3.05 7.14 -17.72
N LEU A 138 -3.59 6.26 -16.88
CA LEU A 138 -2.93 5.83 -15.64
C LEU A 138 -1.71 4.93 -15.89
N GLY A 139 -1.46 4.52 -17.14
CA GLY A 139 -0.30 3.71 -17.48
C GLY A 139 -0.51 2.21 -17.30
N PHE A 140 -1.73 1.74 -17.02
CA PHE A 140 -2.01 0.30 -16.93
C PHE A 140 -1.76 -0.40 -18.28
N ILE A 141 -1.15 -1.58 -18.21
CA ILE A 141 -0.88 -2.44 -19.35
C ILE A 141 -2.22 -2.95 -19.90
N ASN A 142 -3.10 -3.46 -19.04
CA ASN A 142 -4.45 -3.86 -19.42
C ASN A 142 -5.48 -2.75 -19.18
N HIS A 143 -5.62 -1.85 -20.16
CA HIS A 143 -6.58 -0.75 -20.07
C HIS A 143 -8.06 -1.19 -20.10
N VAL A 144 -8.39 -2.42 -20.51
CA VAL A 144 -9.78 -2.93 -20.46
C VAL A 144 -10.10 -3.46 -19.06
N ASN A 145 -9.15 -4.16 -18.45
CA ASN A 145 -9.27 -4.70 -17.10
C ASN A 145 -7.95 -4.56 -16.34
N PRO A 146 -7.68 -3.42 -15.70
CA PRO A 146 -6.42 -3.15 -15.00
C PRO A 146 -6.18 -4.08 -13.80
N ALA A 147 -7.21 -4.77 -13.30
CA ALA A 147 -7.05 -5.77 -12.25
C ALA A 147 -6.13 -6.93 -12.67
N MET A 148 -6.00 -7.19 -13.99
CA MET A 148 -5.10 -8.21 -14.51
C MET A 148 -3.64 -7.90 -14.23
N ASP A 149 -3.26 -6.62 -14.14
CA ASP A 149 -1.86 -6.20 -13.94
C ASP A 149 -1.39 -6.62 -12.53
N PHE A 150 -2.29 -6.62 -11.55
CA PHE A 150 -2.04 -7.04 -10.16
C PHE A 150 -2.17 -8.55 -9.92
N THR A 151 -2.35 -9.35 -10.97
CA THR A 151 -2.28 -10.83 -10.88
C THR A 151 -0.83 -11.34 -10.95
N GLN A 152 0.12 -10.48 -11.30
CA GLN A 152 1.55 -10.79 -11.31
C GLN A 152 2.14 -10.63 -9.90
N THR A 153 2.91 -11.61 -9.44
CA THR A 153 3.54 -11.59 -8.13
C THR A 153 4.99 -12.08 -8.23
N PRO A 154 5.94 -11.50 -7.46
CA PRO A 154 5.85 -10.22 -6.71
C PRO A 154 5.81 -9.05 -7.71
N PRO A 155 5.22 -7.86 -7.45
CA PRO A 155 4.44 -7.28 -6.35
C PRO A 155 2.94 -7.22 -6.70
N GLY A 156 2.14 -8.18 -6.22
CA GLY A 156 0.72 -8.25 -6.53
C GLY A 156 -0.09 -7.14 -5.86
N MET A 157 -0.91 -7.51 -4.89
CA MET A 157 -1.77 -6.54 -4.22
C MET A 157 -0.99 -5.44 -3.46
N LEU A 158 0.25 -5.71 -3.03
CA LEU A 158 1.11 -4.69 -2.41
C LEU A 158 1.37 -3.49 -3.33
N ALA A 159 1.43 -3.68 -4.66
CA ALA A 159 1.58 -2.55 -5.58
C ALA A 159 0.35 -1.64 -5.56
N LEU A 160 -0.84 -2.24 -5.57
CA LEU A 160 -2.11 -1.52 -5.49
C LEU A 160 -2.24 -0.76 -4.16
N ASP A 161 -1.82 -1.38 -3.05
CA ASP A 161 -1.80 -0.75 -1.72
C ASP A 161 -0.89 0.50 -1.73
N ASN A 162 0.30 0.41 -2.33
CA ASN A 162 1.23 1.53 -2.45
C ASN A 162 0.68 2.66 -3.32
N MET A 163 0.06 2.34 -4.46
CA MET A 163 -0.56 3.32 -5.34
C MET A 163 -1.67 4.07 -4.61
N LEU A 164 -2.55 3.36 -3.89
CA LEU A 164 -3.64 3.97 -3.14
C LEU A 164 -3.11 4.81 -1.98
N TYR A 165 -2.10 4.31 -1.26
CA TYR A 165 -1.46 5.05 -0.18
C TYR A 165 -0.94 6.40 -0.69
N PHE A 166 -0.21 6.39 -1.81
CA PHE A 166 0.31 7.60 -2.44
C PHE A 166 -0.80 8.55 -2.89
N ALA A 167 -1.85 8.01 -3.53
CA ALA A 167 -3.00 8.80 -3.98
C ALA A 167 -3.76 9.48 -2.83
N LYS A 168 -3.92 8.81 -1.68
CA LYS A 168 -4.61 9.35 -0.51
C LYS A 168 -3.74 10.31 0.34
N HIS A 169 -2.46 10.01 0.52
CA HIS A 169 -1.58 10.78 1.42
C HIS A 169 -0.84 11.93 0.71
N HIS A 170 -0.62 11.79 -0.58
CA HIS A 170 0.11 12.76 -1.40
C HIS A 170 -0.67 13.08 -2.68
N GLN A 171 -1.97 13.34 -2.50
CA GLN A 171 -2.95 13.52 -3.59
C GLN A 171 -2.48 14.49 -4.68
N ASP A 172 -2.01 15.69 -4.32
CA ASP A 172 -1.55 16.67 -5.31
C ASP A 172 -0.35 16.17 -6.14
N ALA A 173 0.56 15.43 -5.51
CA ALA A 173 1.72 14.85 -6.20
C ALA A 173 1.30 13.69 -7.10
N TYR A 174 0.37 12.84 -6.64
CA TYR A 174 -0.23 11.77 -7.43
C TYR A 174 -0.92 12.31 -8.68
N ILE A 175 -1.83 13.28 -8.51
CA ILE A 175 -2.54 13.91 -9.63
C ILE A 175 -1.54 14.52 -10.61
N ARG A 176 -0.54 15.26 -10.11
CA ARG A 176 0.49 15.86 -10.96
C ARG A 176 1.24 14.82 -11.79
N ILE A 177 1.69 13.72 -11.17
CA ILE A 177 2.40 12.65 -11.88
C ILE A 177 1.52 12.03 -12.97
N VAL A 178 0.26 11.73 -12.67
CA VAL A 178 -0.65 11.12 -13.65
C VAL A 178 -0.94 12.09 -14.81
N LEU A 179 -1.22 13.36 -14.53
CA LEU A 179 -1.56 14.35 -15.57
C LEU A 179 -0.35 14.73 -16.43
N GLU A 180 0.84 14.88 -15.84
CA GLU A 180 2.07 15.21 -16.57
C GLU A 180 2.54 14.09 -17.50
N ASN A 181 2.23 12.83 -17.19
CA ASN A 181 2.60 11.70 -18.04
C ASN A 181 1.49 11.35 -19.05
N SER A 182 0.22 11.46 -18.67
CA SER A 182 -0.90 11.15 -19.57
C SER A 182 -1.12 12.15 -20.71
N SER A 183 -0.51 13.34 -20.63
CA SER A 183 -0.57 14.39 -21.66
C SER A 183 0.63 14.39 -22.60
N ARG A 184 1.65 13.56 -22.36
CA ARG A 184 2.82 13.45 -23.22
C ARG A 184 2.50 12.58 -24.43
N GLU A 185 2.81 13.09 -25.62
CA GLU A 185 2.69 12.34 -26.88
C GLU A 185 4.06 11.87 -27.41
N ASP A 186 5.14 12.14 -26.66
CA ASP A 186 6.49 11.70 -27.00
C ASP A 186 6.82 10.33 -26.40
N LYS A 187 7.96 9.75 -26.80
CA LYS A 187 8.40 8.42 -26.34
C LYS A 187 8.97 8.42 -24.91
N HIS A 188 8.84 9.51 -24.15
CA HIS A 188 9.39 9.65 -22.80
C HIS A 188 8.30 9.71 -21.72
N GLU A 189 7.09 9.25 -22.03
CA GLU A 189 6.06 9.02 -21.00
C GLU A 189 6.54 7.98 -19.98
N CYS A 190 6.27 8.24 -18.70
CA CYS A 190 6.46 7.27 -17.63
C CYS A 190 5.08 6.82 -17.15
N PRO A 191 4.61 5.60 -17.53
CA PRO A 191 3.32 5.09 -17.07
C PRO A 191 3.34 4.97 -15.54
N PHE A 192 2.25 5.39 -14.89
CA PHE A 192 2.16 5.35 -13.42
C PHE A 192 1.92 3.93 -12.89
N GLY A 193 1.10 3.14 -13.60
CA GLY A 193 0.77 1.75 -13.28
C GLY A 193 1.84 0.72 -13.61
#